data_AF-A0A2K2VL21-F1
#
_entry.id   AF-A0A2K2VL21-F1
#
_cell.length_a   1.000
_cell.length_b   1.000
_cell.length_c   1.000
_cell.angle_alpha   90.00
_cell.angle_beta   90.00
_cell.angle_gamma   90.00
#
_symmetry.space_group_name_H-M   'P 1'
#
loop_
_entity.id
_entity.type
_entity.pdbx_description
1 polymer ?
#
loop_
_entity_poly.entity_id
_entity_poly.type
_entity_poly.pdbx_seq_one_letter_code
_entity_poly.pdbx_strand_id
1 'polypeptide(L)'
;MNNDLRLGIDSMDEKHDEFLALLSQIQSSSADEFMSLFEEMIQHTKEHFSYEESIMNEHNFYAKGEHFEEHSNLLGEMQYFYDKAKKTPAFGKSYINDYAYEKFQRHIINIDSQLAMFLKERDISL
;
A
#
# COMPACT_ATOMS: atom_id res chain seq x y z
N MET A 1 -6.53 -15.62 -8.98
CA MET A 1 -6.71 -14.63 -7.89
C MET A 1 -7.47 -13.46 -8.51
N ASN A 2 -8.51 -12.98 -7.84
CA ASN A 2 -9.52 -12.11 -8.43
C ASN A 2 -8.94 -10.79 -8.96
N ASN A 3 -9.39 -10.39 -10.14
CA ASN A 3 -9.16 -9.08 -10.76
C ASN A 3 -9.90 -7.92 -10.02
N ASP A 4 -10.43 -8.15 -8.82
CA ASP A 4 -11.40 -7.27 -8.15
C ASP A 4 -10.77 -6.02 -7.51
N LEU A 5 -9.44 -5.93 -7.42
CA LEU A 5 -8.73 -4.79 -6.84
C LEU A 5 -8.09 -3.87 -7.88
N ARG A 6 -8.12 -4.24 -9.17
CA ARG A 6 -7.61 -3.36 -10.22
C ARG A 6 -8.55 -2.18 -10.39
N LEU A 7 -7.99 -0.98 -10.31
CA LEU A 7 -8.69 0.27 -10.50
C LEU A 7 -8.71 0.69 -11.97
N GLY A 8 -7.95 0.03 -12.85
CA GLY A 8 -7.89 0.37 -14.28
C GLY A 8 -7.21 1.72 -14.54
N ILE A 9 -6.27 2.07 -13.68
CA ILE A 9 -5.25 3.10 -13.90
C ILE A 9 -3.93 2.32 -13.87
N ASP A 10 -3.32 2.09 -15.04
CA ASP A 10 -2.23 1.12 -15.19
C ASP A 10 -1.07 1.38 -14.21
N SER A 11 -0.68 2.65 -14.03
CA SER A 11 0.40 3.02 -13.11
C SER A 11 0.09 2.78 -11.63
N MET A 12 -1.18 2.91 -11.20
CA MET A 12 -1.60 2.57 -9.84
C MET A 12 -1.67 1.06 -9.67
N ASP A 13 -2.29 0.37 -10.63
CA ASP A 13 -2.45 -1.08 -10.61
C ASP A 13 -1.10 -1.80 -10.58
N GLU A 14 -0.09 -1.30 -11.30
CA GLU A 14 1.28 -1.85 -11.26
C GLU A 14 1.88 -1.78 -9.85
N LYS A 15 1.72 -0.66 -9.15
CA LYS A 15 2.19 -0.49 -7.77
C LYS A 15 1.42 -1.38 -6.79
N HIS A 16 0.14 -1.59 -7.02
CA HIS A 16 -0.69 -2.53 -6.24
C HIS A 16 -0.25 -3.99 -6.46
N ASP A 17 0.05 -4.37 -7.70
CA ASP A 17 0.57 -5.70 -8.04
C ASP A 17 1.95 -5.94 -7.40
N GLU A 18 2.84 -4.94 -7.41
CA GLU A 18 4.14 -4.97 -6.73
C GLU A 18 3.99 -5.19 -5.21
N PHE A 19 3.03 -4.51 -4.57
CA PHE A 19 2.74 -4.71 -3.14
C PHE A 19 2.30 -6.14 -2.85
N LEU A 20 1.38 -6.69 -3.65
CA LEU A 20 0.91 -8.07 -3.50
C LEU A 20 2.03 -9.10 -3.73
N ALA A 21 2.92 -8.83 -4.68
CA ALA A 21 4.10 -9.66 -4.92
C ALA A 21 5.03 -9.66 -3.69
N LEU A 22 5.32 -8.49 -3.12
CA LEU A 22 6.11 -8.37 -1.89
C LEU A 22 5.43 -9.07 -0.72
N LEU A 23 4.11 -8.93 -0.57
CA LEU A 23 3.32 -9.61 0.46
C LEU A 23 3.43 -11.13 0.35
N SER A 24 3.28 -11.68 -0.86
CA SER A 24 3.44 -13.12 -1.08
C SER A 24 4.88 -13.59 -0.79
N GLN A 25 5.89 -12.78 -1.13
CA GLN A 25 7.28 -13.11 -0.87
C GLN A 25 7.58 -13.14 0.64
N ILE A 26 7.16 -12.11 1.39
CA ILE A 26 7.39 -12.07 2.84
C ILE A 26 6.63 -13.18 3.59
N GLN A 27 5.43 -13.55 3.15
CA GLN A 27 4.65 -14.64 3.74
C GLN A 27 5.32 -16.01 3.57
N SER A 28 6.09 -16.19 2.49
CA SER A 28 6.84 -17.42 2.19
C SER A 28 8.31 -17.36 2.60
N SER A 29 8.77 -16.22 3.12
CA SER A 29 10.18 -15.96 3.43
C SER A 29 10.72 -16.78 4.60
N SER A 30 12.03 -17.00 4.60
CA SER A 30 12.73 -17.52 5.77
C SER A 30 12.78 -16.48 6.90
N ALA A 31 13.16 -16.93 8.11
CA ALA A 31 13.30 -16.01 9.24
C ALA A 31 14.38 -14.94 9.01
N ASP A 32 15.43 -15.27 8.25
CA ASP A 32 16.56 -14.36 8.00
C ASP A 32 16.22 -13.29 6.95
N GLU A 33 15.31 -13.60 6.03
CA GLU A 33 14.86 -12.68 4.97
C GLU A 33 13.71 -11.75 5.42
N PHE A 34 12.91 -12.19 6.40
CA PHE A 34 11.70 -11.51 6.84
C PHE A 34 11.88 -10.01 7.10
N MET A 35 12.92 -9.63 7.84
CA MET A 35 13.14 -8.23 8.21
C MET A 35 13.51 -7.37 6.99
N SER A 36 14.30 -7.90 6.06
CA SER A 36 14.67 -7.19 4.83
C SER A 36 13.46 -6.97 3.94
N LEU A 37 12.63 -8.01 3.75
CA LEU A 37 11.42 -7.93 2.94
C LEU A 37 10.36 -7.01 3.57
N PHE A 38 10.29 -6.94 4.90
CA PHE A 38 9.36 -6.02 5.56
C PHE A 38 9.80 -4.57 5.38
N GLU A 39 11.11 -4.29 5.45
CA GLU A 39 11.65 -2.97 5.12
C GLU A 39 11.38 -2.59 3.66
N GLU A 40 11.58 -3.52 2.73
CA GLU A 40 11.29 -3.34 1.31
C GLU A 40 9.80 -3.05 1.06
N MET A 41 8.89 -3.78 1.71
CA MET A 41 7.45 -3.49 1.65
C MET A 41 7.13 -2.09 2.16
N ILE A 42 7.72 -1.65 3.28
CA ILE A 42 7.52 -0.29 3.80
C ILE A 42 8.01 0.75 2.80
N GLN A 43 9.18 0.52 2.19
CA GLN A 43 9.75 1.44 1.21
C GLN A 43 8.89 1.53 -0.05
N HIS A 44 8.44 0.39 -0.58
CA HIS A 44 7.49 0.32 -1.69
C HIS A 44 6.20 1.08 -1.39
N THR A 45 5.59 0.86 -0.23
CA THR A 45 4.37 1.58 0.17
C THR A 45 4.60 3.09 0.26
N LYS A 46 5.76 3.56 0.74
CA LYS A 46 6.10 5.00 0.75
C LYS A 46 6.19 5.58 -0.65
N GLU A 47 6.81 4.86 -1.58
CA GLU A 47 6.98 5.29 -2.97
C GLU A 47 5.64 5.32 -3.70
N HIS A 48 4.82 4.29 -3.53
CA HIS A 48 3.45 4.25 -4.02
C HIS A 48 2.60 5.42 -3.50
N PHE A 49 2.59 5.64 -2.19
CA PHE A 49 1.85 6.78 -1.61
C PHE A 49 2.39 8.11 -2.12
N SER A 50 3.71 8.31 -2.15
CA SER A 50 4.30 9.55 -2.68
C SER A 50 3.92 9.81 -4.14
N TYR A 51 3.80 8.75 -4.95
CA TYR A 51 3.34 8.84 -6.33
C TYR A 51 1.88 9.33 -6.38
N GLU A 52 0.97 8.70 -5.66
CA GLU A 52 -0.44 9.13 -5.62
C GLU A 52 -0.61 10.54 -5.06
N GLU A 53 0.14 10.89 -4.01
CA GLU A 53 0.13 12.23 -3.41
C GLU A 53 0.60 13.31 -4.40
N SER A 54 1.56 12.98 -5.27
CA SER A 54 2.01 13.89 -6.33
C SER A 54 0.90 14.16 -7.34
N ILE A 55 0.19 13.11 -7.79
CA ILE A 55 -0.96 13.19 -8.70
C ILE A 55 -2.09 14.02 -8.08
N MET A 56 -2.41 13.74 -6.81
CA MET A 56 -3.44 14.45 -6.06
C MET A 56 -3.14 15.96 -5.94
N ASN A 57 -1.86 16.31 -5.75
CA ASN A 57 -1.44 17.71 -5.70
C ASN A 57 -1.47 18.37 -7.07
N GLU A 58 -0.98 17.69 -8.12
CA GLU A 58 -0.95 18.21 -9.48
C GLU A 58 -2.36 18.52 -10.00
N HIS A 59 -3.30 17.61 -9.80
CA HIS A 59 -4.65 17.73 -10.36
C HIS A 59 -5.68 18.33 -9.39
N ASN A 60 -5.25 18.79 -8.21
CA ASN A 60 -6.12 19.36 -7.18
C ASN A 60 -7.26 18.41 -6.78
N PHE A 61 -6.92 17.16 -6.48
CA PHE A 61 -7.88 16.17 -5.98
C PHE A 61 -8.55 16.67 -4.70
N TYR A 62 -9.89 16.61 -4.68
CA TYR A 62 -10.71 17.29 -3.66
C TYR A 62 -10.57 16.68 -2.27
N ALA A 63 -10.32 15.37 -2.16
CA ALA A 63 -10.21 14.64 -0.88
C ALA A 63 -8.77 14.31 -0.49
N LYS A 64 -7.77 15.02 -1.04
CA LYS A 64 -6.35 14.73 -0.78
C LYS A 64 -5.96 14.76 0.70
N GLY A 65 -6.60 15.60 1.52
CA GLY A 65 -6.31 15.69 2.96
C GLY A 65 -6.62 14.38 3.69
N GLU A 66 -7.83 13.83 3.49
CA GLU A 66 -8.25 12.56 4.10
C GLU A 66 -7.42 11.39 3.56
N HIS A 67 -7.09 11.41 2.27
CA HIS A 67 -6.24 10.39 1.65
C HIS A 67 -4.83 10.37 2.27
N PHE A 68 -4.18 11.53 2.40
CA PHE A 68 -2.82 11.63 2.96
C PHE A 68 -2.78 11.23 4.45
N GLU A 69 -3.86 11.48 5.18
CA GLU A 69 -4.01 11.03 6.57
C GLU A 69 -4.05 9.51 6.66
N GLU A 70 -4.81 8.83 5.78
CA GLU A 70 -4.83 7.36 5.73
C GLU A 70 -3.44 6.79 5.37
N HIS A 71 -2.73 7.38 4.41
CA HIS A 71 -1.35 6.99 4.10
C HIS A 71 -0.44 7.07 5.32
N SER A 72 -0.50 8.20 6.04
CA SER A 72 0.30 8.44 7.25
C SER A 72 -0.01 7.41 8.34
N ASN A 73 -1.29 7.06 8.51
CA ASN A 73 -1.74 6.06 9.47
C ASN A 73 -1.25 4.65 9.11
N LEU A 74 -1.38 4.24 7.85
CA LEU A 74 -0.93 2.94 7.38
C LEU A 74 0.58 2.78 7.48
N LEU A 75 1.36 3.79 7.07
CA LEU A 75 2.82 3.77 7.21
C LEU A 75 3.26 3.75 8.68
N GLY A 76 2.57 4.50 9.55
CA GLY A 76 2.83 4.48 10.99
C GLY A 76 2.56 3.10 11.61
N GLU A 77 1.49 2.43 11.19
CA GLU A 77 1.17 1.08 11.63
C GLU A 77 2.22 0.06 11.15
N MET A 78 2.60 0.09 9.87
CA MET A 78 3.65 -0.77 9.33
C MET A 78 4.98 -0.58 10.09
N GLN A 79 5.38 0.68 10.29
CA GLN A 79 6.61 1.02 11.02
C GLN A 79 6.57 0.51 12.46
N TYR A 80 5.42 0.65 13.14
CA TYR A 80 5.23 0.11 14.48
C TYR A 80 5.46 -1.40 14.54
N PHE A 81 4.85 -2.17 13.63
CA PHE A 81 5.00 -3.63 13.61
C PHE A 81 6.41 -4.05 13.21
N TYR A 82 7.05 -3.35 12.28
CA TYR A 82 8.44 -3.57 11.91
C TYR A 82 9.39 -3.37 13.11
N ASP A 83 9.23 -2.28 13.87
CA ASP A 83 10.07 -2.03 15.04
C ASP A 83 9.83 -3.03 16.19
N LYS A 84 8.59 -3.53 16.32
CA LYS A 84 8.29 -4.65 17.24
C LYS A 84 8.93 -5.94 16.75
N ALA A 85 8.93 -6.21 15.45
CA ALA A 85 9.48 -7.43 14.86
C ALA A 85 10.99 -7.59 15.11
N LYS A 86 11.74 -6.47 15.19
CA LYS A 86 13.17 -6.46 15.55
C LYS A 86 13.47 -7.15 16.89
N LYS A 87 12.52 -7.09 17.84
CA LYS A 87 12.65 -7.72 19.18
C LYS A 87 11.85 -9.00 19.28
N THR A 88 10.68 -9.03 18.65
CA THR A 88 9.73 -10.14 18.71
C THR A 88 9.21 -10.45 17.30
N PRO A 89 9.92 -11.29 16.52
CA PRO A 89 9.57 -11.55 15.12
C PRO A 89 8.13 -12.03 14.90
N ALA A 90 7.56 -12.73 15.87
CA ALA A 90 6.17 -13.19 15.83
C ALA A 90 5.15 -12.05 15.65
N PHE A 91 5.40 -10.86 16.21
CA PHE A 91 4.52 -9.69 16.02
C PHE A 91 4.53 -9.15 14.59
N GLY A 92 5.70 -9.12 13.95
CA GLY A 92 5.78 -8.76 12.53
C GLY A 92 5.08 -9.80 11.68
N LYS A 93 5.31 -11.09 11.97
CA LYS A 93 4.66 -12.18 11.23
C LYS A 93 3.15 -12.16 11.36
N SER A 94 2.58 -11.85 12.53
CA SER A 94 1.12 -11.71 12.66
C SER A 94 0.60 -10.54 11.83
N TYR A 95 1.29 -9.39 11.81
CA TYR A 95 0.89 -8.27 10.96
C TYR A 95 0.81 -8.67 9.48
N ILE A 96 1.87 -9.29 8.98
CA ILE A 96 2.00 -9.70 7.58
C ILE A 96 0.99 -10.79 7.18
N ASN A 97 0.76 -11.78 8.03
CA ASN A 97 -0.12 -12.90 7.68
C ASN A 97 -1.59 -12.60 7.94
N ASP A 98 -1.91 -11.80 8.94
CA ASP A 98 -3.29 -11.67 9.42
C ASP A 98 -3.94 -10.33 9.05
N TYR A 99 -3.16 -9.28 8.79
CA TYR A 99 -3.71 -7.91 8.66
C TYR A 99 -3.31 -7.17 7.37
N ALA A 100 -2.09 -7.37 6.86
CA ALA A 100 -1.56 -6.58 5.74
C ALA A 100 -2.44 -6.62 4.48
N TYR A 101 -2.95 -7.80 4.10
CA TYR A 101 -3.85 -7.94 2.95
C TYR A 101 -5.18 -7.22 3.14
N GLU A 102 -5.81 -7.37 4.31
CA GLU A 102 -7.10 -6.72 4.60
C GLU A 102 -6.98 -5.19 4.56
N LYS A 103 -5.90 -4.65 5.13
CA LYS A 103 -5.60 -3.20 5.12
C LYS A 103 -5.41 -2.68 3.70
N PHE A 104 -4.61 -3.37 2.90
CA PHE A 104 -4.39 -3.06 1.49
C PHE A 104 -5.71 -3.07 0.70
N GLN A 105 -6.49 -4.15 0.81
CA GLN A 105 -7.77 -4.26 0.13
C GLN A 105 -8.74 -3.14 0.54
N ARG A 106 -8.81 -2.81 1.84
CA ARG A 106 -9.66 -1.72 2.33
C ARG A 106 -9.22 -0.35 1.82
N HIS A 107 -7.91 -0.11 1.72
CA HIS A 107 -7.37 1.14 1.19
C HIS A 107 -7.77 1.31 -0.27
N ILE A 108 -7.50 0.32 -1.13
CA ILE A 108 -7.89 0.36 -2.55
C ILE A 108 -9.39 0.61 -2.73
N ILE A 109 -10.23 -0.16 -2.03
CA ILE A 109 -11.68 -0.10 -2.23
C ILE A 109 -12.25 1.25 -1.77
N ASN A 110 -11.80 1.76 -0.63
CA ASN A 110 -12.44 2.93 -0.01
C ASN A 110 -11.74 4.26 -0.29
N ILE A 111 -10.46 4.25 -0.67
CA ILE A 111 -9.62 5.44 -0.76
C ILE A 111 -9.15 5.61 -2.20
N ASP A 112 -8.33 4.70 -2.73
CA ASP A 112 -7.70 4.82 -4.06
C ASP A 112 -8.75 4.83 -5.18
N SER A 113 -9.85 4.09 -5.01
CA SER A 113 -10.97 4.07 -5.95
C SER A 113 -11.55 5.47 -6.21
N GLN A 114 -11.51 6.36 -5.21
CA GLN A 114 -11.97 7.75 -5.36
C GLN A 114 -11.01 8.56 -6.25
N LEU A 115 -9.70 8.37 -6.08
CA LEU A 115 -8.69 9.00 -6.94
C LEU A 115 -8.79 8.46 -8.37
N ALA A 116 -8.89 7.14 -8.53
CA ALA A 116 -9.03 6.51 -9.85
C ALA A 116 -10.30 6.99 -10.59
N MET A 117 -11.44 7.12 -9.88
CA MET A 117 -12.66 7.68 -10.46
C MET A 117 -12.46 9.12 -10.91
N PHE A 118 -11.84 9.96 -10.06
CA PHE A 118 -11.54 11.36 -10.38
C PHE A 118 -10.66 11.51 -11.62
N LEU A 119 -9.64 10.66 -11.78
CA LEU A 119 -8.73 10.68 -12.93
C LEU A 119 -9.46 10.30 -14.22
N LYS A 120 -10.27 9.24 -14.17
CA LYS A 120 -11.07 8.78 -15.32
C LYS A 120 -12.11 9.82 -15.76
N GLU A 121 -12.82 10.44 -14.83
CA GLU A 121 -13.81 11.48 -15.15
C GLU A 121 -13.20 12.73 -15.82
N ARG A 122 -11.88 12.92 -15.68
CA ARG A 122 -11.14 14.04 -16.27
C ARG A 122 -10.27 13.65 -17.46
N ASP A 123 -10.37 12.40 -17.91
CA ASP A 123 -9.54 11.83 -18.97
C ASP A 123 -8.02 12.03 -18.72
N ILE A 124 -7.61 11.99 -17.44
CA ILE A 124 -6.19 12.09 -17.05
C ILE A 124 -5.56 10.71 -17.22
N SER A 125 -4.56 10.63 -18.09
CA SER A 125 -3.74 9.42 -18.30
C SER A 125 -2.41 9.58 -17.55
N LEU A 126 -1.96 8.53 -16.88
CA LEU A 126 -0.75 8.47 -16.07
C LEU A 126 0.25 7.46 -16.63
#